data_AF-A0A5E3WRM1-F1
#
_entry.id   AF-A0A5E3WRM1-F1
#
_cell.length_a   1.000
_cell.length_b   1.000
_cell.length_c   1.000
_cell.angle_alpha   90.00
_cell.angle_beta   90.00
_cell.angle_gamma   90.00
#
_symmetry.space_group_name_H-M   'P 1'
#
loop_
_entity.id
_entity.type
_entity.pdbx_description
1 polymer ?
#
loop_
_entity_poly.entity_id
_entity_poly.type
_entity_poly.pdbx_seq_one_letter_code
_entity_poly.pdbx_strand_id
1 'polypeptide(L)'
;MVIIDEKMATAHRPLPQPPPPYQLHQRRTDGTDAVPPPPFAAYSRPAPKLSALPLHLLLHILYHTFPQRPKFESGTVRRTLYGLAMEARHVSRSFYIACMHILRSSYLPAYSELVKYPYTSDPFPLAATPPTDASSLTSSPVLPSLQRETAVLDLFIALKVREDVWVDDSELHLERDESFRDLFDLLQPRARMEDLVRAYGERSSLVYSRLARVDGHHTSHKGMLDFATLAASFSPRRVGIVVMVQGRKRTVVDTERARDELLEAAAQRLVVDLGDWLHT
;
A
#
# COMPACT_ATOMS: atom_id res chain seq x y z
N MET A 1 -6.05 -64.39 58.11
CA MET A 1 -6.77 -64.09 56.85
C MET A 1 -5.85 -63.23 56.01
N VAL A 2 -5.60 -63.67 54.79
CA VAL A 2 -4.39 -63.41 54.00
C VAL A 2 -4.49 -62.05 53.31
N ILE A 3 -3.48 -61.20 53.52
CA ILE A 3 -3.24 -59.99 52.75
C ILE A 3 -2.37 -60.42 51.56
N ILE A 4 -2.93 -60.36 50.34
CA ILE A 4 -2.20 -60.68 49.11
C ILE A 4 -1.61 -59.38 48.57
N ASP A 5 -0.30 -59.39 48.42
CA ASP A 5 0.56 -58.30 47.95
C ASP A 5 0.43 -58.13 46.43
N GLU A 6 -0.11 -56.99 46.00
CA GLU A 6 -0.44 -56.66 44.61
C GLU A 6 0.80 -56.12 43.85
N LYS A 7 1.94 -56.79 43.98
CA LYS A 7 3.23 -56.30 43.46
C LYS A 7 3.97 -57.26 42.52
N MET A 8 3.25 -58.17 41.87
CA MET A 8 3.84 -59.19 40.98
C MET A 8 3.17 -59.34 39.61
N ALA A 9 2.22 -58.47 39.22
CA ALA A 9 1.46 -58.61 37.96
C ALA A 9 1.99 -57.80 36.75
N THR A 10 3.27 -57.41 36.72
CA THR A 10 3.85 -56.64 35.60
C THR A 10 5.15 -57.20 35.03
N ALA A 11 5.47 -58.47 35.29
CA ALA A 11 6.49 -59.18 34.54
C ALA A 11 5.83 -59.88 33.34
N HIS A 12 6.18 -59.45 32.11
CA HIS A 12 5.78 -59.97 30.77
C HIS A 12 4.96 -59.03 29.88
N ARG A 13 5.24 -57.72 29.89
CA ARG A 13 4.94 -56.89 28.72
C ARG A 13 6.24 -56.74 27.89
N PRO A 14 6.34 -57.35 26.69
CA PRO A 14 7.48 -57.10 25.83
C PRO A 14 7.51 -55.61 25.48
N LEU A 15 8.67 -54.98 25.73
CA LEU A 15 8.91 -53.58 25.36
C LEU A 15 8.66 -53.43 23.85
N PRO A 16 7.98 -52.37 23.40
CA PRO A 16 7.83 -52.10 21.97
C PRO A 16 9.23 -51.96 21.37
N GLN A 17 9.50 -52.72 20.31
CA GLN A 17 10.78 -52.66 19.61
C GLN A 17 11.04 -51.22 19.14
N PRO A 18 12.27 -50.72 19.26
CA PRO A 18 12.61 -49.40 18.76
C PRO A 18 12.34 -49.35 17.25
N PRO A 19 11.82 -48.22 16.74
CA PRO A 19 11.58 -48.08 15.31
C PRO A 19 12.90 -48.29 14.55
N PRO A 20 12.86 -48.95 13.38
CA PRO A 20 14.06 -49.18 12.59
C PRO A 20 14.72 -47.84 12.24
N PRO A 21 16.07 -47.78 12.20
CA PRO A 21 16.80 -46.56 11.89
C PRO A 21 16.39 -46.06 10.50
N TYR A 22 16.07 -44.77 10.41
CA TYR A 22 15.74 -44.10 9.15
C TYR A 22 16.91 -44.27 8.17
N GLN A 23 16.70 -45.07 7.13
CA GLN A 23 17.63 -45.21 6.03
C GLN A 23 17.62 -43.90 5.24
N LEU A 24 18.66 -43.10 5.39
CA LEU A 24 18.91 -41.96 4.51
C LEU A 24 19.14 -42.57 3.11
N HIS A 25 18.21 -42.37 2.18
CA HIS A 25 18.32 -42.86 0.80
C HIS A 25 19.51 -42.18 0.14
N GLN A 26 20.69 -42.75 0.34
CA GLN A 26 21.91 -42.37 -0.34
C GLN A 26 21.75 -42.84 -1.78
N ARG A 27 21.54 -41.87 -2.67
CA ARG A 27 21.36 -42.01 -4.11
C ARG A 27 22.50 -42.84 -4.70
N ARG A 28 22.31 -44.15 -4.80
CA ARG A 28 23.22 -45.06 -5.50
C ARG A 28 22.86 -44.99 -6.98
N THR A 29 23.71 -44.35 -7.76
CA THR A 29 23.72 -44.49 -9.22
C THR A 29 24.32 -45.84 -9.53
N ASP A 30 23.49 -46.84 -9.80
CA ASP A 30 23.74 -47.85 -10.84
C ASP A 30 22.59 -48.87 -10.92
N GLY A 31 22.12 -49.10 -12.14
CA GLY A 31 21.50 -50.36 -12.55
C GLY A 31 20.04 -50.59 -12.21
N THR A 32 19.17 -50.28 -13.18
CA THR A 32 17.96 -51.06 -13.56
C THR A 32 17.12 -51.67 -12.43
N ASP A 33 16.19 -50.88 -11.89
CA ASP A 33 14.81 -51.28 -11.55
C ASP A 33 14.08 -50.05 -10.99
N ALA A 34 13.52 -49.24 -11.89
CA ALA A 34 12.82 -48.01 -11.54
C ALA A 34 11.41 -48.34 -11.04
N VAL A 35 11.28 -48.58 -9.73
CA VAL A 35 9.99 -48.49 -9.05
C VAL A 35 9.45 -47.08 -9.29
N PRO A 36 8.23 -46.91 -9.85
CA PRO A 36 7.68 -45.58 -10.06
C PRO A 36 7.61 -44.87 -8.71
N PRO A 37 8.04 -43.59 -8.61
CA PRO A 37 7.96 -42.86 -7.36
C PRO A 37 6.50 -42.90 -6.87
N PRO A 38 6.27 -43.00 -5.55
CA PRO A 38 4.92 -42.99 -5.01
C PRO A 38 4.14 -41.79 -5.58
N PRO A 39 2.82 -41.90 -5.84
CA PRO A 39 2.02 -40.86 -6.50
C PRO A 39 1.97 -39.53 -5.73
N PHE A 40 2.59 -39.46 -4.56
CA PHE A 40 2.85 -38.27 -3.77
C PHE A 40 4.28 -37.75 -3.96
N ALA A 41 4.86 -37.91 -5.15
CA ALA A 41 6.09 -37.21 -5.54
C ALA A 41 5.91 -35.75 -5.12
N ALA A 42 6.74 -35.32 -4.17
CA ALA A 42 6.53 -34.13 -3.37
C ALA A 42 6.30 -32.93 -4.29
N TYR A 43 5.04 -32.53 -4.43
CA TYR A 43 4.73 -31.18 -4.86
C TYR A 43 5.42 -30.29 -3.85
N SER A 44 6.52 -29.66 -4.26
CA SER A 44 7.18 -28.61 -3.49
C SER A 44 6.22 -27.44 -3.42
N ARG A 45 5.18 -27.58 -2.58
CA ARG A 45 4.28 -26.49 -2.26
C ARG A 45 5.15 -25.46 -1.55
N PRO A 46 5.18 -24.21 -2.02
CA PRO A 46 5.90 -23.16 -1.32
C PRO A 46 5.37 -23.12 0.12
N ALA A 47 6.28 -23.02 1.08
CA ALA A 47 5.92 -22.95 2.49
C ALA A 47 4.88 -21.84 2.69
N PRO A 48 3.80 -22.09 3.45
CA PRO A 48 2.75 -21.09 3.66
C PRO A 48 3.36 -19.86 4.32
N LYS A 49 3.15 -18.69 3.70
CA LYS A 49 3.59 -17.40 4.23
C LYS A 49 2.38 -16.63 4.73
N LEU A 50 2.54 -15.90 5.83
CA LEU A 50 1.49 -15.01 6.35
C LEU A 50 1.04 -13.99 5.29
N SER A 51 1.97 -13.51 4.46
CA SER A 51 1.69 -12.58 3.35
C SER A 51 0.88 -13.18 2.20
N ALA A 52 0.74 -14.52 2.14
CA ALA A 52 -0.04 -15.23 1.13
C ALA A 52 -1.52 -15.40 1.55
N LEU A 53 -1.89 -14.96 2.75
CA LEU A 53 -3.28 -14.95 3.18
C LEU A 53 -4.11 -13.95 2.35
N PRO A 54 -5.38 -14.26 2.05
CA PRO A 54 -6.35 -13.30 1.52
C PRO A 54 -6.42 -12.02 2.36
N LEU A 55 -6.62 -10.86 1.70
CA LEU A 55 -6.62 -9.55 2.35
C LEU A 55 -7.64 -9.43 3.49
N HIS A 56 -8.82 -10.03 3.34
CA HIS A 56 -9.86 -10.00 4.38
C HIS A 56 -9.43 -10.75 5.66
N LEU A 57 -8.64 -11.82 5.56
CA LEU A 57 -8.10 -12.52 6.73
C LEU A 57 -6.99 -11.70 7.39
N LEU A 58 -6.14 -11.03 6.60
CA LEU A 58 -5.12 -10.11 7.14
C LEU A 58 -5.78 -8.96 7.89
N LEU A 59 -6.82 -8.35 7.33
CA LEU A 59 -7.61 -7.33 8.01
C LEU A 59 -8.20 -7.86 9.32
N HIS A 60 -8.79 -9.06 9.31
CA HIS A 60 -9.33 -9.66 10.52
C HIS A 60 -8.25 -9.86 11.61
N ILE A 61 -7.07 -10.36 11.23
CA ILE A 61 -5.93 -10.51 12.15
C ILE A 61 -5.51 -9.15 12.73
N LEU A 62 -5.39 -8.12 11.89
CA LEU A 62 -5.02 -6.77 12.35
C LEU A 62 -6.10 -6.15 13.24
N TYR A 63 -7.39 -6.37 12.99
CA TYR A 63 -8.44 -5.89 13.89
C TYR A 63 -8.39 -6.53 15.28
N HIS A 64 -7.89 -7.76 15.39
CA HIS A 64 -7.65 -8.42 16.69
C HIS A 64 -6.46 -7.86 17.47
N THR A 65 -5.60 -7.03 16.86
CA THR A 65 -4.56 -6.32 17.61
C THR A 65 -5.10 -5.09 18.35
N PHE A 66 -6.31 -4.64 18.03
CA PHE A 66 -6.96 -3.55 18.75
C PHE A 66 -7.56 -4.03 20.08
N PRO A 67 -7.59 -3.16 21.10
CA PRO A 67 -8.16 -3.51 22.39
C PRO A 67 -9.65 -3.81 22.28
N GLN A 68 -10.05 -4.99 22.74
CA GLN A 68 -11.43 -5.48 22.66
C GLN A 68 -12.33 -4.90 23.77
N ARG A 69 -11.77 -4.16 24.74
CA ARG A 69 -12.51 -3.61 25.89
C ARG A 69 -12.44 -2.08 25.88
N PRO A 70 -13.58 -1.39 25.67
CA PRO A 70 -13.59 0.05 25.38
C PRO A 70 -13.40 0.98 26.59
N LYS A 71 -13.19 0.46 27.81
CA LYS A 71 -13.45 1.27 29.01
C LYS A 71 -12.43 2.37 29.31
N PHE A 72 -11.17 2.31 28.85
CA PHE A 72 -10.15 3.33 29.19
C PHE A 72 -9.02 3.51 28.15
N GLU A 73 -9.23 3.18 26.87
CA GLU A 73 -8.11 2.78 25.98
C GLU A 73 -7.85 3.68 24.75
N SER A 74 -8.31 4.94 24.73
CA SER A 74 -8.03 5.84 23.59
C SER A 74 -6.53 5.95 23.26
N GLY A 75 -5.67 5.92 24.29
CA GLY A 75 -4.21 5.86 24.11
C GLY A 75 -3.71 4.52 23.57
N THR A 76 -4.27 3.39 24.00
CA THR A 76 -3.92 2.06 23.46
C THR A 76 -4.28 1.95 21.97
N VAL A 77 -5.44 2.47 21.57
CA VAL A 77 -5.86 2.50 20.16
C VAL A 77 -4.89 3.35 19.34
N ARG A 78 -4.53 4.55 19.80
CA ARG A 78 -3.55 5.42 19.11
C ARG A 78 -2.18 4.77 19.01
N ARG A 79 -1.69 4.12 20.07
CA ARG A 79 -0.43 3.38 20.05
C ARG A 79 -0.47 2.18 19.08
N THR A 80 -1.62 1.50 18.97
CA THR A 80 -1.81 0.42 17.98
C THR A 80 -1.75 0.97 16.56
N LEU A 81 -2.45 2.07 16.27
CA LEU A 81 -2.40 2.74 14.96
C LEU A 81 -0.97 3.21 14.62
N TYR A 82 -0.23 3.71 15.61
CA TYR A 82 1.18 4.04 15.48
C TYR A 82 2.05 2.85 15.11
N GLY A 83 1.88 1.72 15.79
CA GLY A 83 2.55 0.46 15.42
C GLY A 83 2.23 0.02 13.99
N LEU A 84 0.97 0.14 13.56
CA LEU A 84 0.60 -0.16 12.16
C LEU A 84 1.34 0.74 11.17
N ALA A 85 1.43 2.03 11.48
CA ALA A 85 2.04 3.03 10.61
C ALA A 85 3.57 2.97 10.58
N MET A 86 4.24 2.67 11.70
CA MET A 86 5.70 2.72 11.78
C MET A 86 6.36 1.36 11.59
N GLU A 87 5.65 0.27 11.87
CA GLU A 87 6.24 -1.08 11.88
C GLU A 87 5.51 -2.02 10.92
N ALA A 88 4.23 -2.31 11.16
CA ALA A 88 3.55 -3.42 10.49
C ALA A 88 3.42 -3.22 8.97
N ARG A 89 3.22 -1.97 8.51
CA ARG A 89 3.11 -1.67 7.07
C ARG A 89 4.39 -1.97 6.28
N HIS A 90 5.55 -2.10 6.93
CA HIS A 90 6.84 -2.34 6.27
C HIS A 90 7.15 -3.83 6.07
N VAL A 91 6.36 -4.74 6.64
CA VAL A 91 6.62 -6.19 6.64
C VAL A 91 6.46 -6.82 5.25
N SER A 92 5.40 -6.46 4.52
CA SER A 92 5.14 -6.96 3.17
C SER A 92 4.11 -6.07 2.46
N ARG A 93 4.00 -6.21 1.13
CA ARG A 93 3.00 -5.48 0.34
C ARG A 93 1.56 -5.75 0.82
N SER A 94 1.22 -7.00 1.14
CA SER A 94 -0.11 -7.36 1.64
C SER A 94 -0.41 -6.69 2.98
N PHE A 95 0.60 -6.62 3.87
CA PHE A 95 0.50 -5.90 5.14
C PHE A 95 0.38 -4.39 4.93
N TYR A 96 1.15 -3.81 4.00
CA TYR A 96 0.99 -2.40 3.65
C TYR A 96 -0.44 -2.09 3.22
N ILE A 97 -1.03 -2.88 2.31
CA ILE A 97 -2.42 -2.70 1.87
C ILE A 97 -3.39 -2.76 3.06
N ALA A 98 -3.28 -3.80 3.90
CA ALA A 98 -4.18 -4.00 5.03
C ALA A 98 -4.03 -2.91 6.12
N CYS A 99 -2.79 -2.54 6.48
CA CYS A 99 -2.51 -1.50 7.45
C CYS A 99 -2.99 -0.13 6.93
N MET A 100 -2.67 0.21 5.68
CA MET A 100 -3.11 1.48 5.09
C MET A 100 -4.63 1.54 4.92
N HIS A 101 -5.31 0.42 4.68
CA HIS A 101 -6.78 0.38 4.70
C HIS A 101 -7.33 0.82 6.06
N ILE A 102 -6.85 0.20 7.15
CA ILE A 102 -7.28 0.54 8.51
C ILE A 102 -6.93 2.01 8.81
N LEU A 103 -5.66 2.39 8.63
CA LEU A 103 -5.18 3.75 8.91
C LEU A 103 -5.97 4.82 8.14
N ARG A 104 -6.16 4.64 6.83
CA ARG A 104 -6.93 5.60 6.03
C ARG A 104 -8.37 5.66 6.49
N SER A 105 -9.03 4.52 6.75
CA SER A 105 -10.41 4.52 7.25
C SER A 105 -10.56 5.20 8.62
N SER A 106 -9.57 5.06 9.52
CA SER A 106 -9.59 5.68 10.84
C SER A 106 -9.35 7.19 10.80
N TYR A 107 -8.47 7.67 9.91
CA TYR A 107 -8.07 9.07 9.84
C TYR A 107 -8.81 9.90 8.78
N LEU A 108 -9.59 9.26 7.90
CA LEU A 108 -10.35 9.95 6.86
C LEU A 108 -11.33 11.01 7.40
N PRO A 109 -12.05 10.81 8.52
CA PRO A 109 -12.92 11.86 9.07
C PRO A 109 -12.13 13.11 9.45
N ALA A 110 -11.04 12.94 10.23
CA ALA A 110 -10.18 14.06 10.65
C ALA A 110 -9.48 14.75 9.46
N TYR A 111 -9.12 13.99 8.43
CA TYR A 111 -8.59 14.57 7.19
C TYR A 111 -9.63 15.44 6.48
N SER A 112 -10.86 14.93 6.34
CA SER A 112 -11.96 15.61 5.65
C SER A 112 -12.32 16.96 6.26
N GLU A 113 -12.16 17.12 7.58
CA GLU A 113 -12.39 18.38 8.28
C GLU A 113 -11.37 19.48 7.94
N LEU A 114 -10.16 19.08 7.53
CA LEU A 114 -9.05 19.99 7.23
C LEU A 114 -8.87 20.24 5.73
N VAL A 115 -9.52 19.41 4.89
CA VAL A 115 -9.51 19.55 3.44
C VAL A 115 -10.04 20.92 3.03
N LYS A 116 -9.29 21.61 2.17
CA LYS A 116 -9.66 22.92 1.65
C LYS A 116 -10.34 22.78 0.30
N TYR A 117 -11.63 23.07 0.24
CA TYR A 117 -12.31 23.27 -1.04
C TYR A 117 -11.82 24.59 -1.68
N PRO A 118 -11.55 24.64 -3.00
CA PRO A 118 -11.84 23.64 -4.05
C PRO A 118 -10.67 22.69 -4.38
N TYR A 119 -9.67 22.55 -3.51
CA TYR A 119 -8.40 21.88 -3.81
C TYR A 119 -8.40 20.37 -3.60
N THR A 120 -9.56 19.73 -3.48
CA THR A 120 -9.67 18.28 -3.31
C THR A 120 -10.06 17.58 -4.62
N SER A 121 -9.48 16.41 -4.85
CA SER A 121 -9.80 15.45 -5.92
C SER A 121 -10.61 14.26 -5.43
N ASP A 122 -10.93 14.20 -4.14
CA ASP A 122 -11.34 13.00 -3.41
C ASP A 122 -10.23 11.93 -3.39
N PRO A 123 -9.67 11.55 -2.21
CA PRO A 123 -8.63 10.53 -2.13
C PRO A 123 -9.12 9.10 -2.46
N PHE A 124 -10.44 8.88 -2.54
CA PHE A 124 -11.06 7.57 -2.81
C PHE A 124 -12.32 7.71 -3.69
N PRO A 125 -12.17 7.79 -5.03
CA PRO A 125 -13.31 7.94 -5.90
C PRO A 125 -14.09 6.63 -5.85
N LEU A 126 -15.38 6.71 -5.58
CA LEU A 126 -16.27 5.52 -5.57
C LEU A 126 -16.27 4.77 -6.92
N ALA A 127 -15.75 5.41 -7.98
CA ALA A 127 -15.61 4.84 -9.32
C ALA A 127 -14.28 4.08 -9.56
N ALA A 128 -13.31 4.07 -8.63
CA ALA A 128 -12.11 3.27 -8.79
C ALA A 128 -12.45 1.78 -8.59
N THR A 129 -12.54 1.04 -9.69
CA THR A 129 -12.68 -0.41 -9.65
C THR A 129 -11.46 -0.99 -8.92
N PRO A 130 -11.64 -1.82 -7.86
CA PRO A 130 -10.52 -2.45 -7.19
C PRO A 130 -9.74 -3.30 -8.21
N PRO A 131 -8.40 -3.27 -8.21
CA PRO A 131 -7.62 -4.11 -9.12
C PRO A 131 -7.89 -5.58 -8.76
N THR A 132 -8.60 -6.28 -9.64
CA THR A 132 -8.98 -7.69 -9.47
C THR A 132 -7.77 -8.63 -9.45
N ASP A 133 -6.62 -8.18 -10.00
CA ASP A 133 -5.37 -8.93 -10.05
C ASP A 133 -4.23 -8.22 -9.30
N ALA A 134 -3.93 -8.70 -8.09
CA ALA A 134 -2.79 -8.25 -7.30
C ALA A 134 -1.42 -8.63 -7.92
N SER A 135 -1.42 -9.42 -8.99
CA SER A 135 -0.24 -10.06 -9.59
C SER A 135 0.57 -9.16 -10.53
N SER A 136 0.01 -8.06 -11.05
CA SER A 136 0.65 -7.24 -12.10
C SER A 136 1.43 -6.02 -11.59
N LEU A 137 1.39 -5.71 -10.29
CA LEU A 137 2.00 -4.49 -9.73
C LEU A 137 3.41 -4.75 -9.19
N THR A 138 4.32 -5.16 -10.06
CA THR A 138 5.73 -5.40 -9.74
C THR A 138 6.56 -4.18 -10.16
N SER A 139 6.95 -3.32 -9.20
CA SER A 139 8.21 -2.51 -9.21
C SER A 139 8.20 -1.23 -8.36
N SER A 140 7.04 -0.72 -7.93
CA SER A 140 7.01 0.50 -7.09
C SER A 140 6.70 0.19 -5.61
N PRO A 141 7.47 0.73 -4.64
CA PRO A 141 7.25 0.56 -3.21
C PRO A 141 5.99 1.29 -2.70
N VAL A 142 5.50 2.27 -3.45
CA VAL A 142 4.22 2.95 -3.18
C VAL A 142 3.17 2.26 -4.05
N LEU A 143 2.10 1.72 -3.46
CA LEU A 143 0.94 1.30 -4.25
C LEU A 143 0.53 2.48 -5.11
N PRO A 144 0.56 2.38 -6.44
CA PRO A 144 0.20 3.50 -7.25
C PRO A 144 -1.33 3.71 -7.03
N SER A 145 -1.69 4.81 -6.35
CA SER A 145 -3.06 5.30 -6.31
C SER A 145 -3.31 6.10 -7.58
N LEU A 146 -4.52 6.01 -8.13
CA LEU A 146 -4.88 6.80 -9.29
C LEU A 146 -4.93 8.29 -8.95
N GLN A 147 -5.39 8.64 -7.73
CA GLN A 147 -5.32 10.00 -7.22
C GLN A 147 -4.04 10.27 -6.44
N ARG A 148 -3.44 11.43 -6.73
CA ARG A 148 -2.31 11.95 -5.98
C ARG A 148 -2.73 12.46 -4.61
N GLU A 149 -3.99 12.84 -4.40
CA GLU A 149 -4.48 13.23 -3.08
C GLU A 149 -4.41 12.08 -2.05
N THR A 150 -4.51 10.81 -2.48
CA THR A 150 -4.29 9.67 -1.58
C THR A 150 -2.89 9.71 -0.93
N ALA A 151 -1.87 10.22 -1.64
CA ALA A 151 -0.54 10.38 -1.08
C ALA A 151 -0.47 11.52 -0.05
N VAL A 152 -1.29 12.56 -0.21
CA VAL A 152 -1.44 13.64 0.78
C VAL A 152 -2.11 13.11 2.04
N LEU A 153 -3.15 12.29 1.90
CA LEU A 153 -3.75 11.57 3.03
C LEU A 153 -2.73 10.66 3.74
N ASP A 154 -1.91 9.92 2.99
CA ASP A 154 -0.88 9.05 3.58
C ASP A 154 0.18 9.84 4.37
N LEU A 155 0.57 11.02 3.88
CA LEU A 155 1.45 11.94 4.61
C LEU A 155 0.78 12.53 5.85
N PHE A 156 -0.50 12.91 5.73
CA PHE A 156 -1.30 13.37 6.87
C PHE A 156 -1.37 12.30 7.96
N ILE A 157 -1.65 11.04 7.60
CA ILE A 157 -1.67 9.90 8.54
C ILE A 157 -0.31 9.76 9.22
N ALA A 158 0.78 9.79 8.46
CA ALA A 158 2.13 9.63 9.02
C ALA A 158 2.47 10.72 10.06
N LEU A 159 2.02 11.96 9.83
CA LEU A 159 2.16 13.05 10.80
C LEU A 159 1.19 12.89 11.97
N LYS A 160 -0.10 12.74 11.69
CA LYS A 160 -1.16 12.74 12.71
C LYS A 160 -1.02 11.60 13.71
N VAL A 161 -0.71 10.40 13.24
CA VAL A 161 -0.50 9.22 14.10
C VAL A 161 0.65 9.43 15.09
N ARG A 162 1.68 10.17 14.69
CA ARG A 162 2.82 10.50 15.57
C ARG A 162 2.44 11.57 16.59
N GLU A 163 1.80 12.65 16.15
CA GLU A 163 1.32 13.72 17.04
C GLU A 163 0.36 13.15 18.09
N ASP A 164 -0.57 12.29 17.68
CA ASP A 164 -1.55 11.64 18.54
C ASP A 164 -0.92 10.82 19.68
N VAL A 165 0.20 10.13 19.43
CA VAL A 165 0.92 9.38 20.46
C VAL A 165 1.77 10.29 21.35
N TRP A 166 2.37 11.32 20.77
CA TRP A 166 3.19 12.27 21.53
C TRP A 166 2.40 13.13 22.50
N VAL A 167 1.18 13.52 22.14
CA VAL A 167 0.24 14.18 23.05
C VAL A 167 -0.05 13.29 24.28
N ASP A 168 -0.08 11.97 24.11
CA ASP A 168 -0.30 11.04 25.23
C ASP A 168 0.95 10.78 26.06
N ASP A 169 2.11 10.71 25.42
CA ASP A 169 3.38 10.39 26.10
C ASP A 169 3.97 11.61 26.83
N SER A 170 3.61 12.85 26.46
CA SER A 170 4.18 14.07 27.03
C SER A 170 3.20 15.25 27.08
N GLU A 171 2.85 15.70 28.29
CA GLU A 171 2.07 16.92 28.52
C GLU A 171 2.78 18.21 28.05
N LEU A 172 4.11 18.16 27.85
CA LEU A 172 4.91 19.26 27.32
C LEU A 172 5.02 19.26 25.79
N HIS A 173 4.32 18.36 25.10
CA HIS A 173 4.35 18.29 23.65
C HIS A 173 3.68 19.53 23.04
N LEU A 174 4.40 20.20 22.13
CA LEU A 174 3.89 21.33 21.37
C LEU A 174 3.57 20.85 19.96
N GLU A 175 2.30 20.97 19.57
CA GLU A 175 1.82 20.55 18.26
C GLU A 175 2.52 21.33 17.14
N ARG A 176 2.86 20.63 16.06
CA ARG A 176 3.54 21.21 14.88
C ARG A 176 2.54 21.59 13.80
N ASP A 177 1.72 22.59 14.09
CA ASP A 177 0.65 23.04 13.20
C ASP A 177 1.14 23.45 11.80
N GLU A 178 2.40 23.90 11.68
CA GLU A 178 2.95 24.28 10.38
C GLU A 178 3.05 23.09 9.41
N SER A 179 3.28 21.88 9.93
CA SER A 179 3.40 20.67 9.09
C SER A 179 2.05 20.29 8.47
N PHE A 180 0.96 20.47 9.21
CA PHE A 180 -0.39 20.31 8.68
C PHE A 180 -0.73 21.41 7.70
N ARG A 181 -0.32 22.65 8.00
CA ARG A 181 -0.54 23.78 7.09
C ARG A 181 0.10 23.55 5.73
N ASP A 182 1.36 23.10 5.67
CA ASP A 182 2.06 22.80 4.42
C ASP A 182 1.36 21.70 3.60
N LEU A 183 0.76 20.69 4.26
CA LEU A 183 -0.01 19.67 3.57
C LEU A 183 -1.19 20.25 2.80
N PHE A 184 -1.96 21.15 3.42
CA PHE A 184 -3.19 21.68 2.82
C PHE A 184 -2.97 22.94 1.98
N ASP A 185 -1.94 23.75 2.26
CA ASP A 185 -1.63 24.97 1.52
C ASP A 185 -0.79 24.70 0.26
N LEU A 186 0.01 23.62 0.25
CA LEU A 186 0.91 23.30 -0.85
C LEU A 186 0.64 21.93 -1.48
N LEU A 187 0.65 20.86 -0.66
CA LEU A 187 0.62 19.50 -1.20
C LEU A 187 -0.75 19.10 -1.74
N GLN A 188 -1.85 19.51 -1.10
CA GLN A 188 -3.20 19.28 -1.58
C GLN A 188 -3.47 19.99 -2.93
N PRO A 189 -3.26 21.31 -3.08
CA PRO A 189 -3.43 22.00 -4.37
C PRO A 189 -2.55 21.41 -5.47
N ARG A 190 -1.32 21.02 -5.13
CA ARG A 190 -0.41 20.35 -6.07
C ARG A 190 -0.95 18.98 -6.50
N ALA A 191 -1.41 18.15 -5.57
CA ALA A 191 -2.00 16.86 -5.88
C ALA A 191 -3.25 17.01 -6.77
N ARG A 192 -4.10 17.99 -6.47
CA ARG A 192 -5.25 18.34 -7.31
C ARG A 192 -4.85 18.78 -8.72
N MET A 193 -3.80 19.58 -8.85
CA MET A 193 -3.24 19.96 -10.16
C MET A 193 -2.81 18.72 -10.95
N GLU A 194 -2.08 17.80 -10.33
CA GLU A 194 -1.64 16.55 -10.97
C GLU A 194 -2.83 15.69 -11.43
N ASP A 195 -3.86 15.57 -10.59
CA ASP A 195 -5.08 14.82 -10.92
C ASP A 195 -5.90 15.47 -12.04
N LEU A 196 -5.97 16.81 -12.07
CA LEU A 196 -6.61 17.56 -13.15
C LEU A 196 -5.86 17.40 -14.47
N VAL A 197 -4.52 17.50 -14.45
CA VAL A 197 -3.68 17.26 -15.63
C VAL A 197 -3.88 15.85 -16.16
N ARG A 198 -3.99 14.84 -15.28
CA ARG A 198 -4.37 13.48 -15.70
C ARG A 198 -5.75 13.47 -16.37
N ALA A 199 -6.76 14.02 -15.71
CA ALA A 199 -8.15 13.95 -16.19
C ALA A 199 -8.37 14.68 -17.52
N TYR A 200 -7.68 15.81 -17.75
CA TYR A 200 -7.72 16.53 -19.03
C TYR A 200 -6.78 15.89 -20.06
N GLY A 201 -5.59 15.45 -19.65
CA GLY A 201 -4.63 14.78 -20.53
C GLY A 201 -5.12 13.43 -21.07
N GLU A 202 -5.86 12.65 -20.27
CA GLU A 202 -6.52 11.42 -20.72
C GLU A 202 -7.62 11.71 -21.75
N ARG A 203 -8.40 12.79 -21.55
CA ARG A 203 -9.42 13.24 -22.51
C ARG A 203 -8.79 13.68 -23.84
N SER A 204 -7.64 14.35 -23.78
CA SER A 204 -6.88 14.78 -24.96
C SER A 204 -5.97 13.69 -25.54
N SER A 205 -6.00 12.47 -24.99
CA SER A 205 -5.12 11.35 -25.40
C SER A 205 -3.61 11.66 -25.32
N LEU A 206 -3.19 12.56 -24.44
CA LEU A 206 -1.78 12.91 -24.20
C LEU A 206 -1.18 12.11 -23.03
N VAL A 207 -2.03 11.71 -22.07
CA VAL A 207 -1.63 11.02 -20.84
C VAL A 207 -2.38 9.69 -20.74
N TYR A 208 -1.72 8.65 -20.24
CA TYR A 208 -2.37 7.39 -19.87
C TYR A 208 -2.01 6.99 -18.45
N SER A 209 -2.96 6.37 -17.74
CA SER A 209 -2.73 5.71 -16.47
C SER A 209 -2.81 4.20 -16.63
N ARG A 210 -1.71 3.50 -16.32
CA ARG A 210 -1.68 2.01 -16.35
C ARG A 210 -2.69 1.39 -15.40
N LEU A 211 -3.07 2.10 -14.34
CA LEU A 211 -3.99 1.61 -13.31
C LEU A 211 -5.46 1.77 -13.65
N ALA A 212 -5.78 2.70 -14.53
CA ALA A 212 -7.17 2.96 -14.92
C ALA A 212 -7.68 1.97 -15.97
N ARG A 213 -6.78 1.22 -16.65
CA ARG A 213 -7.13 0.32 -17.74
C ARG A 213 -7.00 -1.13 -17.30
N VAL A 214 -8.14 -1.73 -16.96
CA VAL A 214 -8.28 -3.17 -16.68
C VAL A 214 -8.43 -3.96 -17.99
N ASP A 215 -8.90 -3.33 -19.07
CA ASP A 215 -9.16 -4.00 -20.34
C ASP A 215 -7.95 -3.90 -21.28
N GLY A 216 -7.43 -5.07 -21.65
CA GLY A 216 -6.23 -5.30 -22.46
C GLY A 216 -6.30 -4.84 -23.93
N HIS A 217 -6.96 -3.72 -24.21
CA HIS A 217 -6.80 -3.06 -25.49
C HIS A 217 -5.43 -2.38 -25.54
N HIS A 218 -4.51 -3.02 -26.26
CA HIS A 218 -3.24 -2.47 -26.72
C HIS A 218 -3.49 -1.29 -27.68
N THR A 219 -3.99 -0.17 -27.17
CA THR A 219 -3.89 1.09 -27.90
C THR A 219 -2.42 1.43 -27.98
N SER A 220 -1.89 1.62 -29.18
CA SER A 220 -0.51 2.04 -29.40
C SER A 220 -0.22 3.29 -28.57
N HIS A 221 0.52 3.16 -27.47
CA HIS A 221 0.91 4.26 -26.57
C HIS A 221 1.96 5.19 -27.19
N LYS A 222 2.16 5.12 -28.51
CA LYS A 222 3.16 5.89 -29.23
C LYS A 222 2.77 7.36 -29.19
N GLY A 223 3.49 8.15 -28.40
CA GLY A 223 3.25 9.58 -28.22
C GLY A 223 2.50 9.97 -26.93
N MET A 224 2.14 9.02 -26.07
CA MET A 224 1.48 9.30 -24.79
C MET A 224 2.46 9.24 -23.61
N LEU A 225 2.24 10.10 -22.60
CA LEU A 225 3.00 10.11 -21.36
C LEU A 225 2.32 9.26 -20.29
N ASP A 226 3.13 8.48 -19.56
CA ASP A 226 2.66 7.70 -18.42
C ASP A 226 2.44 8.63 -17.22
N PHE A 227 1.23 8.64 -16.66
CA PHE A 227 0.89 9.45 -15.49
C PHE A 227 1.82 9.19 -14.29
N ALA A 228 2.34 7.96 -14.15
CA ALA A 228 3.28 7.62 -13.09
C ALA A 228 4.59 8.43 -13.17
N THR A 229 4.96 8.88 -14.38
CA THR A 229 6.19 9.66 -14.64
C THR A 229 5.99 11.18 -14.57
N LEU A 230 4.74 11.63 -14.44
CA LEU A 230 4.39 13.04 -14.37
C LEU A 230 4.31 13.52 -12.92
N ALA A 231 4.73 14.76 -12.70
CA ALA A 231 4.52 15.51 -11.48
C ALA A 231 4.23 16.98 -11.84
N ALA A 232 3.50 17.69 -10.98
CA ALA A 232 3.32 19.13 -11.13
C ALA A 232 4.37 19.88 -10.30
N SER A 233 5.01 20.87 -10.91
CA SER A 233 5.62 21.97 -10.17
C SER A 233 4.53 22.96 -9.83
N PHE A 234 4.36 23.28 -8.55
CA PHE A 234 3.29 24.18 -8.10
C PHE A 234 3.87 25.29 -7.23
N SER A 235 3.60 26.53 -7.62
CA SER A 235 3.96 27.73 -6.86
C SER A 235 2.85 28.78 -6.99
N PRO A 236 2.84 29.81 -6.12
CA PRO A 236 1.80 30.84 -6.17
C PRO A 236 1.68 31.58 -7.51
N ARG A 237 2.77 31.65 -8.29
CA ARG A 237 2.85 32.44 -9.54
C ARG A 237 3.12 31.62 -10.79
N ARG A 238 3.45 30.35 -10.65
CA ARG A 238 3.83 29.47 -11.76
C ARG A 238 3.37 28.04 -11.49
N VAL A 239 2.95 27.38 -12.55
CA VAL A 239 2.65 25.95 -12.56
C VAL A 239 3.35 25.31 -13.74
N GLY A 240 3.77 24.07 -13.60
CA GLY A 240 4.45 23.37 -14.68
C GLY A 240 4.34 21.86 -14.57
N ILE A 241 4.61 21.19 -15.68
CA ILE A 241 4.68 19.74 -15.76
C ILE A 241 6.14 19.32 -15.74
N VAL A 242 6.46 18.42 -14.81
CA VAL A 242 7.77 17.81 -14.66
C VAL A 242 7.64 16.34 -15.04
N VAL A 243 8.51 15.88 -15.94
CA VAL A 243 8.60 14.48 -16.34
C VAL A 243 9.85 13.86 -15.74
N MET A 244 9.69 12.65 -15.22
CA MET A 244 10.79 11.78 -14.78
C MET A 244 11.25 10.93 -15.96
N VAL A 245 12.38 11.28 -16.58
CA VAL A 245 13.00 10.50 -17.67
C VAL A 245 14.33 9.95 -17.18
N GLN A 246 14.48 8.63 -17.13
CA GLN A 246 15.73 7.95 -16.73
C GLN A 246 16.27 8.43 -15.37
N GLY A 247 15.38 8.66 -14.41
CA GLY A 247 15.73 9.14 -13.06
C GLY A 247 16.07 10.63 -12.97
N ARG A 248 16.03 11.38 -14.07
CA ARG A 248 16.20 12.84 -14.08
C ARG A 248 14.84 13.55 -14.16
N LYS A 249 14.70 14.62 -13.39
CA LYS A 249 13.56 15.55 -13.43
C LYS A 249 13.80 16.59 -14.50
N ARG A 250 12.86 16.74 -15.44
CA ARG A 250 12.87 17.82 -16.42
C ARG A 250 11.51 18.50 -16.46
N THR A 251 11.49 19.82 -16.33
CA THR A 251 10.30 20.62 -16.61
C THR A 251 10.12 20.68 -18.13
N VAL A 252 8.96 20.23 -18.61
CA VAL A 252 8.63 20.19 -20.05
C VAL A 252 7.71 21.33 -20.45
N VAL A 253 6.82 21.74 -19.54
CA VAL A 253 5.87 22.83 -19.71
C VAL A 253 5.88 23.66 -18.44
N ASP A 254 5.83 24.97 -18.57
CA ASP A 254 5.76 25.91 -17.46
C ASP A 254 4.98 27.15 -17.89
N THR A 255 3.98 27.52 -17.12
CA THR A 255 3.04 28.60 -17.44
C THR A 255 2.83 29.48 -16.21
N GLU A 256 2.66 30.78 -16.42
CA GLU A 256 2.31 31.71 -15.35
C GLU A 256 0.90 31.43 -14.81
N ARG A 257 0.78 31.52 -13.49
CA ARG A 257 -0.47 31.35 -12.74
C ARG A 257 -0.77 32.62 -11.96
N ALA A 258 -1.98 33.15 -12.08
CA ALA A 258 -2.43 34.21 -11.19
C ALA A 258 -2.85 33.62 -9.84
N ARG A 259 -2.67 34.39 -8.75
CA ARG A 259 -2.93 33.90 -7.39
C ARG A 259 -4.37 33.39 -7.22
N ASP A 260 -5.32 34.11 -7.83
CA ASP A 260 -6.76 33.87 -7.73
C ASP A 260 -7.30 33.02 -8.90
N GLU A 261 -6.42 32.46 -9.71
CA GLU A 261 -6.79 31.59 -10.82
C GLU A 261 -7.24 30.21 -10.32
N LEU A 262 -8.35 29.72 -10.88
CA LEU A 262 -8.86 28.37 -10.68
C LEU A 262 -7.84 27.33 -11.19
N LEU A 263 -7.68 26.23 -10.45
CA LEU A 263 -6.74 25.17 -10.82
C LEU A 263 -7.13 24.50 -12.14
N GLU A 264 -8.43 24.40 -12.41
CA GLU A 264 -8.97 23.85 -13.65
C GLU A 264 -8.50 24.62 -14.89
N ALA A 265 -8.52 25.95 -14.83
CA ALA A 265 -8.08 26.80 -15.93
C ALA A 265 -6.58 26.66 -16.19
N ALA A 266 -5.78 26.68 -15.12
CA ALA A 266 -4.34 26.48 -15.21
C ALA A 266 -3.98 25.07 -15.73
N ALA A 267 -4.67 24.03 -15.26
CA ALA A 267 -4.45 22.65 -15.72
C ALA A 267 -4.81 22.46 -17.20
N GLN A 268 -5.88 23.09 -17.70
CA GLN A 268 -6.23 23.05 -19.11
C GLN A 268 -5.15 23.69 -19.98
N ARG A 269 -4.63 24.86 -19.59
CA ARG A 269 -3.52 25.52 -20.30
C ARG A 269 -2.28 24.62 -20.35
N LEU A 270 -1.90 24.03 -19.21
CA LEU A 270 -0.78 23.09 -19.15
C LEU A 270 -0.94 21.88 -20.08
N VAL A 271 -2.16 21.36 -20.24
CA VAL A 271 -2.43 20.21 -21.12
C VAL A 271 -2.40 20.61 -22.60
N VAL A 272 -2.83 21.82 -22.95
CA VAL A 272 -2.67 22.36 -24.32
C VAL A 272 -1.20 22.52 -24.65
N ASP A 273 -0.45 23.21 -23.80
CA ASP A 273 1.00 23.43 -23.97
C ASP A 273 1.78 22.11 -24.01
N LEU A 274 1.32 21.08 -23.27
CA LEU A 274 1.89 19.73 -23.31
C LEU A 274 1.67 19.04 -24.65
N GLY A 275 0.50 19.26 -25.28
CA GLY A 275 0.21 18.77 -26.62
C GLY A 275 1.16 19.34 -27.64
N ASP A 276 1.36 20.67 -27.61
CA ASP A 276 2.30 21.36 -28.51
C ASP A 276 3.74 20.86 -28.32
N TRP A 277 4.16 20.64 -27.07
CA TRP A 277 5.47 20.08 -26.74
C TRP A 277 5.67 18.66 -27.28
N LEU A 278 4.65 17.79 -27.22
CA LEU A 278 4.73 16.42 -27.73
C LEU A 278 4.82 16.34 -29.27
N HIS A 279 4.39 17.40 -29.97
CA HIS A 279 4.43 17.49 -31.42
C HIS A 279 5.68 18.19 -31.98
N THR A 280 6.54 18.74 -31.12
CA THR A 280 7.79 19.42 -31.49
C THR A 280 8.96 18.45 -31.57
#